data_AF-A0A6U3TJF8-F1
#
_entry.id   AF-A0A6U3TJF8-F1
#
_cell.length_a   1.000
_cell.length_b   1.000
_cell.length_c   1.000
_cell.angle_alpha   90.00
_cell.angle_beta   90.00
_cell.angle_gamma   90.00
#
_symmetry.space_group_name_H-M   'P 1'
#
loop_
_entity.id
_entity.type
_entity.pdbx_description
1 polymer ?
#
loop_
_entity_poly.entity_id
_entity_poly.type
_entity_poly.pdbx_seq_one_letter_code
_entity_poly.pdbx_strand_id
1 'polypeptide(L)'
;MSNIYQRKTPSYTQPQGGYSQNYGGYSGNSGGGYSNNGDGGYGYESGGYSASASSDYGVSSSTPTPANNLYNSKKKSSGSSSSALIPWMACVAITIILSMTTWNYSSRASALQIELQHLEYEHRVAVEHEDLLAKKSEEYSREKTKLSRRVAELEKTNKDLMGRVQKKDNEKKEISDNVKTAVNSIKEHTQNREDVLFERLELLTERVVRENLRELNERFGKGPHKVEFQVELPEGEGRSPSIGSILLELAPNDLMPHTVHLFLEQVYHKLWDGCHFLINQAHIVQAGPHRYDGAVVSSEQLEHFEEAKLDIVYFQEYSDAFPHEKYTVGISGRPGGPDFYINLVNNTINHGPGGQSQHDLHEEADPCFAKVVDGFSVIDRMRAYPTGSTTIFESPIRIKQARIVTPINLPRIEDA
;
A
#
# COMPACT_ATOMS: atom_id res chain seq x y z
N MET A 1 33.96 -27.95 -22.59
CA MET A 1 32.56 -27.99 -23.05
C MET A 1 31.84 -26.88 -22.31
N SER A 2 31.21 -25.95 -23.03
CA SER A 2 30.69 -24.70 -22.46
C SER A 2 29.28 -24.45 -22.98
N ASN A 3 28.30 -25.17 -22.42
CA ASN A 3 26.91 -24.73 -22.50
C ASN A 3 26.74 -23.57 -21.52
N ILE A 4 27.15 -22.40 -22.00
CA ILE A 4 26.97 -21.13 -21.30
C ILE A 4 25.46 -20.91 -21.17
N TYR A 5 24.98 -20.72 -19.94
CA TYR A 5 23.62 -20.30 -19.65
C TYR A 5 23.28 -19.08 -20.52
N GLN A 6 22.34 -19.24 -21.46
CA GLN A 6 21.85 -18.10 -22.22
C GLN A 6 21.07 -17.20 -21.26
N ARG A 7 21.66 -16.04 -20.88
CA ARG A 7 20.97 -14.99 -20.12
C ARG A 7 19.68 -14.58 -20.85
N LYS A 8 18.55 -15.16 -20.44
CA LYS A 8 17.25 -14.50 -20.58
C LYS A 8 17.22 -13.40 -19.52
N THR A 9 17.45 -12.15 -19.94
CA THR A 9 17.21 -11.00 -19.08
C THR A 9 15.75 -11.00 -18.62
N PRO A 10 15.45 -11.07 -17.31
CA PRO A 10 14.07 -11.11 -16.84
C PRO A 10 13.38 -9.77 -17.18
N SER A 11 12.35 -9.85 -18.02
CA SER A 11 11.45 -8.74 -18.26
C SER A 11 10.56 -8.54 -17.03
N TYR A 12 10.94 -7.61 -16.15
CA TYR A 12 10.13 -7.18 -15.01
C TYR A 12 8.86 -6.44 -15.46
N THR A 13 7.89 -7.19 -15.97
CA THR A 13 6.49 -6.77 -16.07
C THR A 13 5.83 -6.96 -14.71
N GLN A 14 5.45 -5.86 -14.04
CA GLN A 14 4.73 -5.95 -12.77
C GLN A 14 3.36 -6.63 -12.97
N PRO A 15 3.04 -7.70 -12.22
CA PRO A 15 1.71 -8.28 -12.25
C PRO A 15 0.73 -7.44 -11.43
N GLN A 16 -0.25 -6.81 -12.09
CA GLN A 16 -1.50 -6.45 -11.44
C GLN A 16 -2.43 -7.67 -11.47
N GLY A 17 -2.70 -8.26 -10.31
CA GLY A 17 -3.67 -9.36 -10.19
C GLY A 17 -3.59 -10.04 -8.83
N GLY A 18 -4.54 -9.74 -7.94
CA GLY A 18 -4.64 -10.42 -6.66
C GLY A 18 -5.44 -11.72 -6.78
N TYR A 19 -4.87 -12.82 -6.25
CA TYR A 19 -5.63 -14.00 -5.87
C TYR A 19 -5.21 -14.45 -4.48
N SER A 20 -6.21 -14.78 -3.66
CA SER A 20 -6.04 -15.36 -2.34
C SER A 20 -6.04 -16.89 -2.46
N GLN A 21 -4.98 -17.54 -2.00
CA GLN A 21 -5.05 -18.90 -1.45
C GLN A 21 -4.16 -19.01 -0.21
N ASN A 22 -4.60 -19.87 0.70
CA ASN A 22 -4.18 -19.91 2.10
C ASN A 22 -3.70 -21.33 2.41
N TYR A 23 -2.39 -21.53 2.52
CA TYR A 23 -1.78 -22.75 3.04
C TYR A 23 -0.68 -22.39 4.04
N GLY A 24 -0.75 -23.02 5.22
CA GLY A 24 0.03 -22.61 6.38
C GLY A 24 1.46 -23.11 6.37
N GLY A 25 2.41 -22.19 6.40
CA GLY A 25 3.78 -22.48 6.83
C GLY A 25 3.81 -22.71 8.34
N TYR A 26 4.30 -23.87 8.77
CA TYR A 26 4.63 -24.13 10.18
C TYR A 26 6.01 -23.51 10.47
N SER A 27 6.04 -22.24 10.91
CA SER A 27 7.23 -21.66 11.54
C SER A 27 7.13 -21.77 13.06
N GLY A 28 8.15 -22.35 13.70
CA GLY A 28 8.20 -22.51 15.14
C GLY A 28 8.23 -21.16 15.86
N ASN A 29 7.18 -20.84 16.62
CA ASN A 29 7.09 -19.60 17.38
C ASN A 29 7.80 -19.74 18.74
N SER A 30 9.02 -19.21 18.85
CA SER A 30 9.80 -19.22 20.09
C SER A 30 10.15 -17.82 20.60
N GLY A 31 9.72 -17.52 21.84
CA GLY A 31 10.44 -16.62 22.74
C GLY A 31 10.13 -15.12 22.64
N GLY A 32 9.14 -14.67 23.38
CA GLY A 32 8.72 -13.27 23.46
C GLY A 32 9.81 -12.27 23.84
N GLY A 33 9.85 -11.16 23.10
CA GLY A 33 10.59 -9.95 23.45
C GLY A 33 9.69 -8.92 24.12
N TYR A 34 10.06 -8.49 25.33
CA TYR A 34 9.48 -7.29 25.95
C TYR A 34 9.88 -6.05 25.14
N SER A 35 8.93 -5.16 24.84
CA SER A 35 9.24 -3.76 24.56
C SER A 35 8.26 -2.85 25.29
N ASN A 36 8.80 -2.16 26.28
CA ASN A 36 8.16 -1.09 27.02
C ASN A 36 8.83 0.21 26.55
N ASN A 37 8.07 1.15 25.99
CA ASN A 37 8.48 2.55 25.87
C ASN A 37 7.25 3.41 25.62
N GLY A 38 7.03 4.37 26.51
CA GLY A 38 6.16 5.51 26.25
C GLY A 38 6.97 6.76 25.93
N ASP A 39 6.27 7.88 26.03
CA ASP A 39 6.76 9.25 26.12
C ASP A 39 7.05 10.02 24.80
N GLY A 40 6.83 11.34 24.85
CA GLY A 40 7.51 12.29 23.97
C GLY A 40 6.78 12.89 22.75
N GLY A 41 5.81 13.79 22.99
CA GLY A 41 6.01 15.20 22.61
C GLY A 41 5.57 15.76 21.23
N TYR A 42 4.82 16.88 21.33
CA TYR A 42 4.75 18.05 20.42
C TYR A 42 4.17 17.89 18.99
N GLY A 43 3.16 18.70 18.70
CA GLY A 43 2.49 18.78 17.38
C GLY A 43 2.81 20.06 16.60
N TYR A 44 2.07 20.29 15.51
CA TYR A 44 1.98 21.57 14.80
C TYR A 44 0.59 21.78 14.18
N GLU A 45 0.26 23.05 13.93
CA GLU A 45 -1.05 23.52 13.49
C GLU A 45 -1.37 23.23 12.02
N SER A 46 -2.62 22.84 11.74
CA SER A 46 -3.34 23.02 10.46
C SER A 46 -4.79 22.54 10.65
N GLY A 47 -5.86 23.21 10.23
CA GLY A 47 -5.93 24.44 9.45
C GLY A 47 -7.04 24.40 8.38
N GLY A 48 -8.30 24.65 8.76
CA GLY A 48 -9.31 25.21 7.85
C GLY A 48 -10.52 24.35 7.46
N TYR A 49 -11.56 25.09 7.01
CA TYR A 49 -12.87 24.67 6.48
C TYR A 49 -13.87 24.06 7.51
N SER A 50 -15.14 24.47 7.59
CA SER A 50 -15.85 25.59 6.93
C SER A 50 -17.26 25.84 7.52
N ALA A 51 -17.73 27.09 7.39
CA ALA A 51 -19.14 27.52 7.24
C ALA A 51 -20.10 27.65 8.46
N SER A 52 -20.88 28.75 8.39
CA SER A 52 -22.24 28.99 8.92
C SER A 52 -22.50 28.96 10.44
N ALA A 53 -22.18 30.08 11.10
CA ALA A 53 -22.95 30.62 12.23
C ALA A 53 -24.26 31.24 11.69
N SER A 54 -25.45 30.74 12.05
CA SER A 54 -26.26 31.12 13.22
C SER A 54 -26.70 32.61 13.24
N SER A 55 -27.94 32.87 12.81
CA SER A 55 -28.66 34.11 13.06
C SER A 55 -29.70 33.87 14.16
N ASP A 56 -29.47 34.44 15.35
CA ASP A 56 -30.41 34.35 16.49
C ASP A 56 -30.59 35.75 17.16
N TYR A 57 -31.56 35.84 18.07
CA TYR A 57 -32.34 37.05 18.40
C TYR A 57 -31.72 38.07 19.40
N GLY A 58 -32.15 39.34 19.25
CA GLY A 58 -32.50 40.25 20.36
C GLY A 58 -31.47 41.32 20.81
N VAL A 59 -31.80 42.32 21.65
CA VAL A 59 -33.10 42.87 22.15
C VAL A 59 -32.84 44.25 22.81
N SER A 60 -33.76 45.24 22.65
CA SER A 60 -33.84 46.54 23.40
C SER A 60 -32.64 47.53 23.29
N SER A 61 -32.68 48.85 23.58
CA SER A 61 -33.64 49.80 24.21
C SER A 61 -33.41 51.23 23.60
N SER A 62 -33.98 52.39 23.96
CA SER A 62 -35.05 52.85 24.90
C SER A 62 -35.57 54.27 24.52
N THR A 63 -36.68 54.69 25.13
CA THR A 63 -37.37 56.02 25.19
C THR A 63 -36.57 57.12 25.97
N PRO A 64 -36.89 58.45 25.92
CA PRO A 64 -38.24 59.02 26.21
C PRO A 64 -38.72 60.33 25.52
N THR A 65 -40.00 60.61 25.81
CA THR A 65 -40.87 61.79 25.56
C THR A 65 -40.56 62.93 26.60
N PRO A 66 -41.37 64.01 26.86
CA PRO A 66 -42.71 64.39 26.37
C PRO A 66 -43.00 65.91 26.14
N ALA A 67 -44.27 66.22 25.82
CA ALA A 67 -45.17 67.11 26.62
C ALA A 67 -45.84 68.32 25.93
N ASN A 68 -47.12 68.51 26.30
CA ASN A 68 -47.89 69.77 26.35
C ASN A 68 -48.30 70.46 25.03
N ASN A 69 -49.43 71.19 24.92
CA ASN A 69 -50.71 71.25 25.67
C ASN A 69 -51.74 71.94 24.72
N LEU A 70 -53.00 71.50 24.59
CA LEU A 70 -54.18 71.70 25.47
C LEU A 70 -54.71 73.16 25.50
N TYR A 71 -56.06 73.32 25.50
CA TYR A 71 -56.87 74.56 25.65
C TYR A 71 -56.84 75.53 24.42
N ASN A 72 -57.80 76.45 24.14
CA ASN A 72 -59.24 76.66 24.47
C ASN A 72 -59.81 77.76 23.52
N SER A 73 -61.12 78.07 23.38
CA SER A 73 -62.37 77.29 23.45
C SER A 73 -63.62 78.18 23.17
N LYS A 74 -64.74 77.56 22.78
CA LYS A 74 -66.15 77.98 23.08
C LYS A 74 -66.71 79.32 22.52
N LYS A 75 -67.90 79.17 21.91
CA LYS A 75 -69.11 80.05 22.03
C LYS A 75 -69.03 81.41 21.30
N LYS A 76 -70.13 82.05 20.85
CA LYS A 76 -71.59 81.86 21.09
C LYS A 76 -72.43 82.58 19.98
N SER A 77 -73.71 82.21 19.82
CA SER A 77 -74.93 83.03 19.49
C SER A 77 -74.82 84.37 18.71
N SER A 78 -75.77 84.82 17.89
CA SER A 78 -77.22 84.52 17.71
C SER A 78 -77.73 85.17 16.41
N GLY A 79 -78.90 84.75 15.90
CA GLY A 79 -79.56 85.36 14.73
C GLY A 79 -80.52 86.52 15.06
N SER A 80 -81.41 86.82 14.09
CA SER A 80 -82.41 87.90 14.04
C SER A 80 -81.86 89.32 13.74
N SER A 81 -82.59 90.26 13.14
CA SER A 81 -83.73 90.18 12.19
C SER A 81 -84.01 91.56 11.57
N SER A 82 -84.32 91.58 10.26
CA SER A 82 -85.23 92.52 9.56
C SER A 82 -85.30 94.04 9.90
N SER A 83 -85.15 94.82 8.81
CA SER A 83 -85.95 96.01 8.42
C SER A 83 -85.54 97.44 8.85
N ALA A 84 -85.87 98.37 7.94
CA ALA A 84 -85.88 99.84 8.03
C ALA A 84 -84.52 100.59 8.06
N LEU A 85 -84.38 101.74 7.37
CA LEU A 85 -84.38 102.01 5.92
C LEU A 85 -83.90 103.47 5.72
N ILE A 86 -83.00 103.69 4.75
CA ILE A 86 -82.86 104.92 3.93
C ILE A 86 -82.96 106.27 4.70
N PRO A 87 -81.81 106.87 5.08
CA PRO A 87 -81.03 107.59 4.06
C PRO A 87 -79.51 107.41 4.17
N TRP A 88 -79.00 106.22 4.53
CA TRP A 88 -77.55 105.94 4.56
C TRP A 88 -76.99 105.31 3.26
N MET A 89 -77.88 104.93 2.33
CA MET A 89 -77.56 104.10 1.15
C MET A 89 -76.54 104.71 0.16
N ALA A 90 -76.42 106.03 0.06
CA ALA A 90 -75.45 106.67 -0.83
C ALA A 90 -74.00 106.53 -0.31
N CYS A 91 -73.79 106.76 0.99
CA CYS A 91 -72.51 106.53 1.63
C CYS A 91 -72.18 105.04 1.72
N VAL A 92 -73.18 104.17 1.96
CA VAL A 92 -73.02 102.71 1.98
C VAL A 92 -72.66 102.15 0.61
N ALA A 93 -73.25 102.62 -0.49
CA ALA A 93 -72.86 102.15 -1.82
C ALA A 93 -71.38 102.47 -2.10
N ILE A 94 -70.92 103.67 -1.75
CA ILE A 94 -69.52 104.07 -1.92
C ILE A 94 -68.59 103.31 -0.95
N THR A 95 -68.96 103.12 0.32
CA THR A 95 -68.13 102.37 1.27
C THR A 95 -68.21 100.85 1.08
N ILE A 96 -69.28 100.29 0.50
CA ILE A 96 -69.34 98.88 0.07
C ILE A 96 -68.52 98.70 -1.21
N ILE A 97 -68.58 99.61 -2.19
CA ILE A 97 -67.71 99.52 -3.36
C ILE A 97 -66.25 99.70 -2.96
N LEU A 98 -65.93 100.65 -2.07
CA LEU A 98 -64.57 100.85 -1.55
C LEU A 98 -64.12 99.72 -0.63
N SER A 99 -64.99 99.10 0.19
CA SER A 99 -64.62 97.96 1.02
C SER A 99 -64.62 96.63 0.26
N MET A 100 -65.43 96.43 -0.78
CA MET A 100 -65.33 95.29 -1.69
C MET A 100 -64.15 95.42 -2.64
N THR A 101 -63.74 96.64 -3.03
CA THR A 101 -62.51 96.83 -3.79
C THR A 101 -61.28 96.73 -2.91
N THR A 102 -61.27 97.26 -1.68
CA THR A 102 -60.16 97.02 -0.74
C THR A 102 -60.15 95.60 -0.15
N TRP A 103 -61.28 94.90 -0.06
CA TRP A 103 -61.33 93.46 0.25
C TRP A 103 -60.88 92.64 -0.95
N ASN A 104 -61.27 92.95 -2.19
CA ASN A 104 -60.67 92.29 -3.36
C ASN A 104 -59.18 92.59 -3.45
N TYR A 105 -58.72 93.81 -3.13
CA TYR A 105 -57.30 94.14 -3.11
C TYR A 105 -56.56 93.47 -1.96
N SER A 106 -57.12 93.42 -0.74
CA SER A 106 -56.47 92.75 0.39
C SER A 106 -56.53 91.24 0.25
N SER A 107 -57.62 90.66 -0.24
CA SER A 107 -57.74 89.24 -0.54
C SER A 107 -56.86 88.83 -1.71
N ARG A 108 -56.70 89.67 -2.75
CA ARG A 108 -55.73 89.42 -3.83
C ARG A 108 -54.29 89.66 -3.37
N ALA A 109 -54.02 90.65 -2.53
CA ALA A 109 -52.70 90.87 -1.95
C ALA A 109 -52.32 89.73 -1.00
N SER A 110 -53.23 89.26 -0.15
CA SER A 110 -53.03 88.08 0.70
C SER A 110 -52.89 86.80 -0.13
N ALA A 111 -53.66 86.64 -1.21
CA ALA A 111 -53.46 85.53 -2.14
C ALA A 111 -52.08 85.60 -2.82
N LEU A 112 -51.68 86.77 -3.35
CA LEU A 112 -50.34 86.99 -3.91
C LEU A 112 -49.23 86.80 -2.87
N GLN A 113 -49.48 87.11 -1.61
CA GLN A 113 -48.50 87.01 -0.54
C GLN A 113 -48.36 85.56 -0.04
N ILE A 114 -49.45 84.79 -0.05
CA ILE A 114 -49.43 83.33 0.12
C ILE A 114 -48.75 82.66 -1.08
N GLU A 115 -49.03 83.11 -2.30
CA GLU A 115 -48.42 82.62 -3.54
C GLU A 115 -46.92 82.94 -3.60
N LEU A 116 -46.51 84.15 -3.21
CA LEU A 116 -45.11 84.53 -3.01
C LEU A 116 -44.44 83.69 -1.92
N GLN A 117 -45.08 83.47 -0.76
CA GLN A 117 -44.55 82.60 0.29
C GLN A 117 -44.44 81.14 -0.17
N HIS A 118 -45.36 80.68 -1.02
CA HIS A 118 -45.33 79.34 -1.61
C HIS A 118 -44.20 79.23 -2.65
N LEU A 119 -44.00 80.24 -3.50
CA LEU A 119 -42.88 80.33 -4.44
C LEU A 119 -41.53 80.44 -3.72
N GLU A 120 -41.43 81.24 -2.65
CA GLU A 120 -40.23 81.30 -1.80
C GLU A 120 -39.97 79.98 -1.08
N TYR A 121 -41.03 79.25 -0.69
CA TYR A 121 -40.92 77.91 -0.11
C TYR A 121 -40.46 76.89 -1.15
N GLU A 122 -41.07 76.85 -2.34
CA GLU A 122 -40.66 75.96 -3.44
C GLU A 122 -39.23 76.26 -3.90
N HIS A 123 -38.87 77.53 -4.06
CA HIS A 123 -37.50 77.93 -4.41
C HIS A 123 -36.50 77.49 -3.34
N ARG A 124 -36.82 77.64 -2.05
CA ARG A 124 -35.97 77.18 -0.94
C ARG A 124 -35.84 75.65 -0.90
N VAL A 125 -36.92 74.91 -1.10
CA VAL A 125 -36.91 73.44 -1.21
C VAL A 125 -36.13 72.98 -2.44
N ALA A 126 -36.25 73.68 -3.58
CA ALA A 126 -35.48 73.39 -4.79
C ALA A 126 -33.98 73.62 -4.57
N VAL A 127 -33.59 74.72 -3.91
CA VAL A 127 -32.19 75.01 -3.54
C VAL A 127 -31.65 73.98 -2.54
N GLU A 128 -32.42 73.61 -1.51
CA GLU A 128 -32.03 72.54 -0.57
C GLU A 128 -31.89 71.18 -1.27
N HIS A 129 -32.74 70.88 -2.25
CA HIS A 129 -32.66 69.66 -3.04
C HIS A 129 -31.48 69.65 -4.03
N GLU A 130 -31.16 70.79 -4.66
CA GLU A 130 -29.92 70.93 -5.45
C GLU A 130 -28.67 70.76 -4.59
N ASP A 131 -28.61 71.38 -3.41
CA ASP A 131 -27.47 71.26 -2.50
C ASP A 131 -27.34 69.83 -1.93
N LEU A 132 -28.46 69.14 -1.67
CA LEU A 132 -28.47 67.71 -1.31
C LEU A 132 -27.97 66.82 -2.47
N LEU A 133 -28.42 67.08 -3.71
CA LEU A 133 -27.94 66.37 -4.90
C LEU A 133 -26.46 66.63 -5.17
N ALA A 134 -25.98 67.87 -4.97
CA ALA A 134 -24.59 68.24 -5.09
C ALA A 134 -23.72 67.50 -4.06
N LYS A 135 -24.13 67.51 -2.78
CA LYS A 135 -23.46 66.74 -1.70
C LYS A 135 -23.43 65.24 -1.99
N LYS A 136 -24.54 64.66 -2.44
CA LYS A 136 -24.64 63.23 -2.77
C LYS A 136 -23.83 62.86 -4.01
N SER A 137 -23.76 63.74 -5.01
CA SER A 137 -22.90 63.61 -6.18
C SER A 137 -21.42 63.68 -5.80
N GLU A 138 -21.03 64.59 -4.89
CA GLU A 138 -19.67 64.70 -4.39
C GLU A 138 -19.28 63.46 -3.55
N GLU A 139 -20.16 62.99 -2.68
CA GLU A 139 -19.97 61.76 -1.90
C GLU A 139 -19.79 60.54 -2.82
N TYR A 140 -20.66 60.38 -3.83
CA TYR A 140 -20.54 59.32 -4.82
C TYR A 140 -19.24 59.43 -5.65
N SER A 141 -18.80 60.64 -6.00
CA SER A 141 -17.52 60.88 -6.69
C SER A 141 -16.32 60.50 -5.81
N ARG A 142 -16.35 60.86 -4.51
CA ARG A 142 -15.35 60.48 -3.51
C ARG A 142 -15.33 58.95 -3.31
N GLU A 143 -16.49 58.30 -3.24
CA GLU A 143 -16.60 56.84 -3.11
C GLU A 143 -16.09 56.12 -4.36
N LYS A 144 -16.53 56.53 -5.56
CA LYS A 144 -16.04 56.01 -6.85
C LYS A 144 -14.52 56.13 -6.97
N THR A 145 -13.95 57.23 -6.50
CA THR A 145 -12.49 57.44 -6.45
C THR A 145 -11.80 56.48 -5.47
N LYS A 146 -12.36 56.26 -4.26
CA LYS A 146 -11.86 55.27 -3.30
C LYS A 146 -11.93 53.84 -3.88
N LEU A 147 -13.04 53.50 -4.54
CA LEU A 147 -13.26 52.20 -5.14
C LEU A 147 -12.27 51.95 -6.30
N SER A 148 -12.08 52.93 -7.18
CA SER A 148 -11.11 52.87 -8.28
C SER A 148 -9.67 52.68 -7.78
N ARG A 149 -9.27 53.34 -6.68
CA ARG A 149 -7.97 53.11 -6.03
C ARG A 149 -7.83 51.67 -5.50
N ARG A 150 -8.87 51.14 -4.84
CA ARG A 150 -8.89 49.74 -4.37
C ARG A 150 -8.81 48.74 -5.52
N VAL A 151 -9.48 48.99 -6.63
CA VAL A 151 -9.40 48.13 -7.83
C VAL A 151 -7.96 48.11 -8.37
N ALA A 152 -7.33 49.27 -8.54
CA ALA A 152 -5.94 49.35 -9.00
C ALA A 152 -4.93 48.69 -8.02
N GLU A 153 -5.19 48.76 -6.71
CA GLU A 153 -4.39 48.09 -5.69
C GLU A 153 -4.59 46.55 -5.71
N LEU A 154 -5.81 46.08 -5.92
CA LEU A 154 -6.12 44.66 -6.10
C LEU A 154 -5.52 44.10 -7.40
N GLU A 155 -5.57 44.85 -8.52
CA GLU A 155 -4.90 44.48 -9.76
C GLU A 155 -3.38 44.37 -9.58
N LYS A 156 -2.76 45.30 -8.84
CA LYS A 156 -1.33 45.27 -8.52
C LYS A 156 -0.96 44.06 -7.65
N THR A 157 -1.71 43.78 -6.60
CA THR A 157 -1.45 42.63 -5.71
C THR A 157 -1.71 41.30 -6.40
N ASN A 158 -2.74 41.19 -7.23
CA ASN A 158 -3.00 40.00 -8.05
C ASN A 158 -1.87 39.76 -9.06
N LYS A 159 -1.34 40.81 -9.69
CA LYS A 159 -0.16 40.71 -10.59
C LYS A 159 1.11 40.23 -9.85
N ASP A 160 1.35 40.72 -8.64
CA ASP A 160 2.47 40.24 -7.79
C ASP A 160 2.28 38.76 -7.41
N LEU A 161 1.09 38.38 -6.94
CA LEU A 161 0.76 37.00 -6.59
C LEU A 161 0.94 36.05 -7.76
N MET A 162 0.47 36.40 -8.95
CA MET A 162 0.68 35.59 -10.17
C MET A 162 2.17 35.41 -10.50
N GLY A 163 2.98 36.47 -10.36
CA GLY A 163 4.44 36.36 -10.52
C GLY A 163 5.09 35.44 -9.48
N ARG A 164 4.63 35.48 -8.23
CA ARG A 164 5.12 34.61 -7.14
C ARG A 164 4.68 33.15 -7.31
N VAL A 165 3.48 32.89 -7.82
CA VAL A 165 3.00 31.55 -8.19
C VAL A 165 3.86 30.99 -9.33
N GLN A 166 4.02 31.73 -10.42
CA GLN A 166 4.85 31.31 -11.56
C GLN A 166 6.31 31.03 -11.15
N LYS A 167 6.89 31.82 -10.23
CA LYS A 167 8.22 31.54 -9.68
C LYS A 167 8.26 30.22 -8.91
N LYS A 168 7.28 29.95 -8.04
CA LYS A 168 7.19 28.69 -7.29
C LYS A 168 6.95 27.48 -8.19
N ASP A 169 6.19 27.62 -9.26
CA ASP A 169 5.97 26.53 -10.24
C ASP A 169 7.26 26.20 -10.99
N ASN A 170 8.06 27.21 -11.35
CA ASN A 170 9.39 26.99 -11.92
C ASN A 170 10.36 26.33 -10.92
N GLU A 171 10.43 26.80 -9.68
CA GLU A 171 11.24 26.19 -8.61
C GLU A 171 10.82 24.73 -8.35
N LYS A 172 9.52 24.45 -8.30
CA LYS A 172 8.97 23.09 -8.14
C LYS A 172 9.33 22.19 -9.32
N LYS A 173 9.33 22.71 -10.54
CA LYS A 173 9.75 21.97 -11.74
C LYS A 173 11.24 21.63 -11.68
N GLU A 174 12.09 22.61 -11.36
CA GLU A 174 13.54 22.41 -11.20
C GLU A 174 13.85 21.35 -10.13
N ILE A 175 13.20 21.44 -8.96
CA ILE A 175 13.30 20.42 -7.91
C ILE A 175 12.83 19.06 -8.43
N SER A 176 11.72 18.98 -9.17
CA SER A 176 11.21 17.72 -9.73
C SER A 176 12.18 17.08 -10.72
N ASP A 177 12.81 17.87 -11.58
CA ASP A 177 13.74 17.37 -12.60
C ASP A 177 15.10 16.99 -11.98
N ASN A 178 15.56 17.72 -10.96
CA ASN A 178 16.72 17.34 -10.13
C ASN A 178 16.47 16.03 -9.36
N VAL A 179 15.28 15.86 -8.75
CA VAL A 179 14.89 14.61 -8.06
C VAL A 179 14.82 13.43 -9.03
N LYS A 180 14.23 13.58 -10.23
CA LYS A 180 14.25 12.52 -11.26
C LYS A 180 15.67 12.12 -11.63
N THR A 181 16.56 13.09 -11.82
CA THR A 181 17.97 12.85 -12.17
C THR A 181 18.70 12.09 -11.06
N ALA A 182 18.49 12.47 -9.80
CA ALA A 182 19.05 11.77 -8.65
C ALA A 182 18.50 10.33 -8.51
N VAL A 183 17.18 10.14 -8.66
CA VAL A 183 16.54 8.81 -8.61
C VAL A 183 17.05 7.91 -9.74
N ASN A 184 17.22 8.44 -10.95
CA ASN A 184 17.77 7.67 -12.07
C ASN A 184 19.23 7.28 -11.82
N SER A 185 20.06 8.19 -11.31
CA SER A 185 21.46 7.91 -10.97
C SER A 185 21.60 6.88 -9.83
N ILE A 186 20.73 6.96 -8.81
CA ILE A 186 20.68 5.94 -7.74
C ILE A 186 20.24 4.59 -8.32
N LYS A 187 19.21 4.56 -9.18
CA LYS A 187 18.75 3.33 -9.82
C LYS A 187 19.85 2.67 -10.65
N GLU A 188 20.51 3.43 -11.51
CA GLU A 188 21.64 2.95 -12.33
C GLU A 188 22.79 2.43 -11.45
N HIS A 189 23.13 3.15 -10.37
CA HIS A 189 24.17 2.70 -9.42
C HIS A 189 23.78 1.40 -8.69
N THR A 190 22.52 1.24 -8.30
CA THR A 190 22.01 0.00 -7.68
C THR A 190 22.05 -1.16 -8.67
N GLN A 191 21.54 -0.97 -9.89
CA GLN A 191 21.55 -2.01 -10.94
C GLN A 191 22.98 -2.46 -11.28
N ASN A 192 23.90 -1.52 -11.50
CA ASN A 192 25.32 -1.84 -11.73
C ASN A 192 25.97 -2.60 -10.56
N ARG A 193 25.51 -2.38 -9.31
CA ARG A 193 25.97 -3.14 -8.14
C ARG A 193 25.37 -4.52 -8.04
N GLU A 194 24.09 -4.67 -8.39
CA GLU A 194 23.40 -5.96 -8.48
C GLU A 194 24.07 -6.83 -9.56
N ASP A 195 24.30 -6.30 -10.76
CA ASP A 195 24.99 -7.01 -11.86
C ASP A 195 26.38 -7.54 -11.43
N VAL A 196 27.20 -6.70 -10.78
CA VAL A 196 28.53 -7.11 -10.28
C VAL A 196 28.44 -8.12 -9.12
N LEU A 197 27.37 -8.12 -8.34
CA LEU A 197 27.13 -9.15 -7.32
C LEU A 197 26.70 -10.47 -7.95
N PHE A 198 25.86 -10.45 -8.99
CA PHE A 198 25.50 -11.65 -9.76
C PHE A 198 26.71 -12.27 -10.45
N GLU A 199 27.58 -11.48 -11.10
CA GLU A 199 28.83 -11.99 -11.70
C GLU A 199 29.74 -12.66 -10.65
N ARG A 200 29.80 -12.12 -9.43
CA ARG A 200 30.56 -12.74 -8.32
C ARG A 200 29.91 -14.02 -7.83
N LEU A 201 28.58 -14.09 -7.79
CA LEU A 201 27.83 -15.28 -7.41
C LEU A 201 28.03 -16.39 -8.44
N GLU A 202 27.89 -16.09 -9.74
CA GLU A 202 28.21 -17.00 -10.86
C GLU A 202 29.63 -17.60 -10.70
N LEU A 203 30.64 -16.75 -10.46
CA LEU A 203 32.03 -17.18 -10.24
C LEU A 203 32.26 -18.01 -8.96
N LEU A 204 31.44 -17.83 -7.92
CA LEU A 204 31.49 -18.64 -6.70
C LEU A 204 30.83 -20.00 -6.96
N THR A 205 29.66 -20.04 -7.58
CA THR A 205 28.97 -21.26 -8.00
C THR A 205 29.86 -22.14 -8.87
N GLU A 206 30.50 -21.58 -9.91
CA GLU A 206 31.46 -22.32 -10.76
C GLU A 206 32.63 -22.94 -9.98
N ARG A 207 33.11 -22.27 -8.92
CA ARG A 207 34.19 -22.79 -8.07
C ARG A 207 33.68 -23.90 -7.17
N VAL A 208 32.50 -23.75 -6.57
CA VAL A 208 31.86 -24.77 -5.73
C VAL A 208 31.56 -26.03 -6.56
N VAL A 209 30.99 -25.90 -7.76
CA VAL A 209 30.78 -27.00 -8.72
C VAL A 209 32.09 -27.75 -9.01
N ARG A 210 33.17 -27.01 -9.32
CA ARG A 210 34.48 -27.58 -9.64
C ARG A 210 35.14 -28.28 -8.45
N GLU A 211 35.01 -27.69 -7.27
CA GLU A 211 35.60 -28.21 -6.04
C GLU A 211 34.87 -29.47 -5.57
N ASN A 212 33.53 -29.43 -5.51
CA ASN A 212 32.71 -30.61 -5.24
C ASN A 212 32.97 -31.73 -6.25
N LEU A 213 33.12 -31.42 -7.56
CA LEU A 213 33.49 -32.42 -8.55
C LEU A 213 34.87 -33.05 -8.27
N ARG A 214 35.83 -32.28 -7.76
CA ARG A 214 37.15 -32.80 -7.37
C ARG A 214 37.02 -33.72 -6.16
N GLU A 215 36.46 -33.23 -5.06
CA GLU A 215 36.30 -33.98 -3.81
C GLU A 215 35.45 -35.25 -3.99
N LEU A 216 34.35 -35.16 -4.75
CA LEU A 216 33.51 -36.29 -5.13
C LEU A 216 34.30 -37.41 -5.82
N ASN A 217 35.14 -37.05 -6.80
CA ASN A 217 35.97 -38.01 -7.52
C ASN A 217 37.16 -38.54 -6.68
N GLU A 218 37.74 -37.72 -5.80
CA GLU A 218 38.85 -38.11 -4.91
C GLU A 218 38.37 -39.04 -3.78
N ARG A 219 37.20 -38.78 -3.18
CA ARG A 219 36.66 -39.54 -2.04
C ARG A 219 35.83 -40.76 -2.45
N PHE A 220 34.95 -40.62 -3.44
CA PHE A 220 33.98 -41.66 -3.82
C PHE A 220 34.30 -42.33 -5.16
N GLY A 221 35.27 -41.81 -5.91
CA GLY A 221 35.64 -42.28 -7.24
C GLY A 221 34.73 -41.74 -8.35
N LYS A 222 34.82 -42.33 -9.55
CA LYS A 222 33.97 -41.94 -10.68
C LYS A 222 32.56 -42.52 -10.54
N GLY A 223 31.55 -41.67 -10.69
CA GLY A 223 30.15 -42.09 -10.75
C GLY A 223 29.74 -42.70 -12.11
N PRO A 224 28.43 -42.96 -12.31
CA PRO A 224 27.34 -42.68 -11.37
C PRO A 224 27.43 -43.56 -10.12
N HIS A 225 27.24 -42.95 -8.95
CA HIS A 225 27.26 -43.64 -7.67
C HIS A 225 25.93 -44.33 -7.39
N LYS A 226 25.91 -45.31 -6.48
CA LYS A 226 24.68 -45.95 -6.02
C LYS A 226 24.56 -45.88 -4.51
N VAL A 227 23.33 -45.70 -4.02
CA VAL A 227 23.02 -45.66 -2.58
C VAL A 227 21.85 -46.58 -2.32
N GLU A 228 22.01 -47.49 -1.36
CA GLU A 228 20.94 -48.36 -0.88
C GLU A 228 20.36 -47.79 0.41
N PHE A 229 19.03 -47.67 0.46
CA PHE A 229 18.24 -47.39 1.65
C PHE A 229 17.52 -48.66 2.09
N GLN A 230 17.87 -49.17 3.27
CA GLN A 230 17.07 -50.18 3.96
C GLN A 230 15.99 -49.48 4.77
N VAL A 231 14.74 -49.88 4.58
CA VAL A 231 13.56 -49.21 5.16
C VAL A 231 12.69 -50.21 5.93
N GLU A 232 12.25 -49.82 7.13
CA GLU A 232 11.33 -50.60 7.95
C GLU A 232 9.89 -50.20 7.62
N LEU A 233 9.23 -51.06 6.84
CA LEU A 233 7.85 -50.89 6.42
C LEU A 233 6.92 -51.36 7.54
N PRO A 234 5.99 -50.52 8.03
CA PRO A 234 5.04 -50.93 9.05
C PRO A 234 4.13 -52.03 8.49
N GLU A 235 3.97 -53.12 9.24
CA GLU A 235 2.96 -54.14 8.96
C GLU A 235 1.78 -53.92 9.91
N GLY A 236 0.58 -54.36 9.51
CA GLY A 236 -0.62 -54.19 10.34
C GLY A 236 -0.54 -54.88 11.70
N GLU A 237 -1.46 -54.52 12.62
CA GLU A 237 -1.44 -54.97 14.02
C GLU A 237 -1.08 -56.46 14.20
N GLY A 238 -0.12 -56.72 15.08
CA GLY A 238 0.36 -58.07 15.40
C GLY A 238 1.39 -58.66 14.44
N ARG A 239 1.85 -57.93 13.41
CA ARG A 239 2.95 -58.34 12.52
C ARG A 239 4.22 -57.54 12.79
N SER A 240 5.38 -58.21 12.70
CA SER A 240 6.67 -57.53 12.71
C SER A 240 6.87 -56.71 11.43
N PRO A 241 7.45 -55.50 11.50
CA PRO A 241 7.77 -54.69 10.32
C PRO A 241 8.59 -55.48 9.29
N SER A 242 8.28 -55.31 7.99
CA SER A 242 9.08 -55.91 6.92
C SER A 242 10.19 -54.97 6.47
N ILE A 243 11.36 -55.51 6.13
CA ILE A 243 12.48 -54.70 5.63
C ILE A 243 12.39 -54.65 4.10
N GLY A 244 12.24 -53.45 3.56
CA GLY A 244 12.42 -53.15 2.15
C GLY A 244 13.84 -52.65 1.85
N SER A 245 14.25 -52.75 0.59
CA SER A 245 15.45 -52.09 0.07
C SER A 245 15.07 -51.24 -1.14
N ILE A 246 15.64 -50.04 -1.23
CA ILE A 246 15.52 -49.12 -2.37
C ILE A 246 16.94 -48.79 -2.83
N LEU A 247 17.24 -49.04 -4.10
CA LEU A 247 18.54 -48.72 -4.69
C LEU A 247 18.40 -47.48 -5.59
N LEU A 248 19.10 -46.42 -5.22
CA LEU A 248 19.23 -45.19 -6.00
C LEU A 248 20.49 -45.26 -6.85
N GLU A 249 20.40 -44.82 -8.10
CA GLU A 249 21.53 -44.46 -8.94
C GLU A 249 21.56 -42.93 -9.03
N LEU A 250 22.65 -42.33 -8.54
CA LEU A 250 22.81 -40.88 -8.53
C LEU A 250 23.11 -40.37 -9.95
N ALA A 251 22.84 -39.09 -10.19
CA ALA A 251 23.16 -38.41 -11.43
C ALA A 251 24.69 -38.47 -11.72
N PRO A 252 25.11 -38.37 -12.99
CA PRO A 252 26.52 -38.32 -13.34
C PRO A 252 27.25 -37.17 -12.63
N ASN A 253 28.47 -37.43 -12.15
CA ASN A 253 29.28 -36.45 -11.40
C ASN A 253 29.51 -35.15 -12.19
N ASP A 254 29.62 -35.23 -13.52
CA ASP A 254 29.80 -34.08 -14.41
C ASP A 254 28.52 -33.29 -14.69
N LEU A 255 27.37 -33.77 -14.21
CA LEU A 255 26.05 -33.17 -14.42
C LEU A 255 25.51 -32.46 -13.19
N MET A 256 25.67 -33.07 -12.01
CA MET A 256 25.14 -32.58 -10.72
C MET A 256 26.17 -32.74 -9.57
N PRO A 257 27.42 -32.26 -9.73
CA PRO A 257 28.49 -32.51 -8.76
C PRO A 257 28.20 -31.97 -7.36
N HIS A 258 27.57 -30.81 -7.21
CA HIS A 258 27.32 -30.23 -5.89
C HIS A 258 26.29 -31.05 -5.10
N THR A 259 25.13 -31.32 -5.69
CA THR A 259 24.06 -32.06 -5.00
C THR A 259 24.43 -33.52 -4.78
N VAL A 260 25.10 -34.17 -5.75
CA VAL A 260 25.58 -35.55 -5.59
C VAL A 260 26.66 -35.65 -4.50
N HIS A 261 27.58 -34.67 -4.41
CA HIS A 261 28.57 -34.62 -3.33
C HIS A 261 27.89 -34.46 -1.96
N LEU A 262 27.02 -33.46 -1.79
CA LEU A 262 26.28 -33.21 -0.55
C LEU A 262 25.54 -34.47 -0.06
N PHE A 263 24.79 -35.13 -0.95
CA PHE A 263 24.03 -36.31 -0.58
C PHE A 263 24.92 -37.51 -0.20
N LEU A 264 26.05 -37.70 -0.88
CA LEU A 264 27.01 -38.76 -0.53
C LEU A 264 27.71 -38.48 0.80
N GLU A 265 28.00 -37.22 1.13
CA GLU A 265 28.48 -36.85 2.46
C GLU A 265 27.44 -37.17 3.55
N GLN A 266 26.17 -36.82 3.36
CA GLN A 266 25.10 -37.15 4.32
C GLN A 266 25.00 -38.67 4.57
N VAL A 267 25.10 -39.48 3.51
CA VAL A 267 25.09 -40.95 3.60
C VAL A 267 26.38 -41.48 4.25
N TYR A 268 27.55 -40.93 3.90
CA TYR A 268 28.84 -41.31 4.49
C TYR A 268 28.89 -41.05 6.00
N HIS A 269 28.34 -39.90 6.43
CA HIS A 269 28.17 -39.53 7.85
C HIS A 269 27.00 -40.25 8.55
N LYS A 270 26.24 -41.10 7.83
CA LYS A 270 25.08 -41.86 8.33
C LYS A 270 23.94 -40.99 8.88
N LEU A 271 23.84 -39.73 8.44
CA LEU A 271 22.82 -38.80 8.95
C LEU A 271 21.39 -39.29 8.66
N TRP A 272 21.23 -40.10 7.60
CA TRP A 272 19.95 -40.73 7.25
C TRP A 272 19.58 -41.95 8.13
N ASP A 273 20.47 -42.50 8.95
CA ASP A 273 20.20 -43.68 9.78
C ASP A 273 19.25 -43.31 10.94
N GLY A 274 18.01 -43.81 10.88
CA GLY A 274 16.95 -43.50 11.85
C GLY A 274 16.08 -42.28 11.51
N CYS A 275 16.30 -41.66 10.35
CA CYS A 275 15.36 -40.71 9.74
C CYS A 275 14.11 -41.45 9.20
N HIS A 276 13.12 -40.72 8.69
CA HIS A 276 11.85 -41.32 8.22
C HIS A 276 11.39 -40.71 6.89
N PHE A 277 10.66 -41.51 6.10
CA PHE A 277 9.68 -41.00 5.14
C PHE A 277 8.40 -40.67 5.92
N LEU A 278 8.00 -39.40 5.91
CA LEU A 278 6.84 -38.92 6.69
C LEU A 278 5.69 -38.46 5.79
N ILE A 279 5.99 -37.91 4.62
CA ILE A 279 5.00 -37.28 3.74
C ILE A 279 4.74 -38.18 2.54
N ASN A 280 3.45 -38.38 2.21
CA ASN A 280 2.95 -39.14 1.07
C ASN A 280 1.88 -38.32 0.37
N GLN A 281 2.33 -37.45 -0.54
CA GLN A 281 1.42 -36.66 -1.38
C GLN A 281 1.08 -37.43 -2.65
N ALA A 282 0.05 -36.98 -3.37
CA ALA A 282 -0.40 -37.65 -4.60
C ALA A 282 0.69 -37.82 -5.68
N HIS A 283 1.74 -37.00 -5.65
CA HIS A 283 2.81 -36.92 -6.66
C HIS A 283 4.22 -37.22 -6.13
N ILE A 284 4.45 -37.31 -4.81
CA ILE A 284 5.76 -37.58 -4.17
C ILE A 284 5.62 -38.37 -2.85
N VAL A 285 6.65 -39.15 -2.49
CA VAL A 285 6.93 -39.51 -1.08
C VAL A 285 8.20 -38.82 -0.62
N GLN A 286 8.21 -38.21 0.56
CA GLN A 286 9.32 -37.39 1.06
C GLN A 286 9.86 -37.88 2.41
N ALA A 287 11.19 -37.94 2.47
CA ALA A 287 11.99 -38.18 3.67
C ALA A 287 12.61 -36.89 4.18
N GLY A 288 12.80 -36.84 5.49
CA GLY A 288 13.41 -35.71 6.18
C GLY A 288 14.11 -36.13 7.47
N PRO A 289 14.86 -35.22 8.12
CA PRO A 289 15.70 -35.45 9.29
C PRO A 289 14.84 -35.45 10.56
N HIS A 290 13.83 -36.32 10.57
CA HIS A 290 12.84 -36.39 11.62
C HIS A 290 12.80 -37.79 12.22
N ARG A 291 12.58 -37.85 13.54
CA ARG A 291 12.27 -39.08 14.27
C ARG A 291 10.79 -39.08 14.63
N TYR A 292 10.14 -40.23 14.49
CA TYR A 292 8.78 -40.44 14.97
C TYR A 292 8.79 -41.45 16.12
N ASP A 293 8.27 -41.06 17.28
CA ASP A 293 8.23 -41.89 18.50
C ASP A 293 6.83 -42.48 18.79
N GLY A 294 5.87 -42.29 17.89
CA GLY A 294 4.46 -42.68 18.04
C GLY A 294 3.52 -41.54 18.47
N ALA A 295 4.05 -40.40 18.91
CA ALA A 295 3.24 -39.24 19.30
C ALA A 295 3.78 -37.90 18.79
N VAL A 296 5.09 -37.75 18.67
CA VAL A 296 5.78 -36.51 18.33
C VAL A 296 6.73 -36.74 17.15
N VAL A 297 6.76 -35.77 16.23
CA VAL A 297 7.81 -35.65 15.20
C VAL A 297 8.92 -34.81 15.82
N SER A 298 10.05 -35.44 16.15
CA SER A 298 11.23 -34.76 16.70
C SER A 298 12.17 -34.30 15.59
N SER A 299 12.73 -33.10 15.73
CA SER A 299 13.77 -32.53 14.88
C SER A 299 15.20 -32.80 15.37
N GLU A 300 15.40 -33.64 16.39
CA GLU A 300 16.73 -34.00 16.93
C GLU A 300 17.74 -34.42 15.85
N GLN A 301 17.28 -35.13 14.80
CA GLN A 301 18.18 -35.53 13.71
C GLN A 301 18.63 -34.35 12.84
N LEU A 302 17.83 -33.27 12.69
CA LEU A 302 18.22 -32.08 11.94
C LEU A 302 19.46 -31.42 12.55
N GLU A 303 19.57 -31.42 13.89
CA GLU A 303 20.73 -30.87 14.60
C GLU A 303 22.04 -31.54 14.12
N HIS A 304 22.04 -32.84 13.82
CA HIS A 304 23.22 -33.53 13.28
C HIS A 304 23.55 -33.17 11.83
N PHE A 305 22.56 -32.83 11.00
CA PHE A 305 22.82 -32.28 9.66
C PHE A 305 23.38 -30.85 9.76
N GLU A 306 22.83 -30.03 10.65
CA GLU A 306 23.30 -28.66 10.91
C GLU A 306 24.71 -28.65 11.52
N GLU A 307 25.02 -29.55 12.45
CA GLU A 307 26.37 -29.73 13.03
C GLU A 307 27.38 -30.10 11.95
N ALA A 308 27.01 -31.00 11.04
CA ALA A 308 27.85 -31.43 9.91
C ALA A 308 27.96 -30.38 8.79
N LYS A 309 27.09 -29.36 8.77
CA LYS A 309 26.92 -28.40 7.66
C LYS A 309 26.54 -29.08 6.34
N LEU A 310 25.70 -30.11 6.45
CA LEU A 310 25.15 -30.91 5.35
C LEU A 310 23.61 -30.78 5.26
N ASP A 311 23.06 -29.78 5.96
CA ASP A 311 21.63 -29.45 6.05
C ASP A 311 21.09 -28.75 4.80
N ILE A 312 21.89 -28.01 4.04
CA ILE A 312 21.42 -27.22 2.88
C ILE A 312 22.19 -27.47 1.59
N VAL A 313 21.51 -27.32 0.45
CA VAL A 313 22.17 -27.02 -0.84
C VAL A 313 22.55 -25.54 -0.90
N TYR A 314 23.73 -25.23 -1.42
CA TYR A 314 24.21 -23.84 -1.54
C TYR A 314 23.57 -23.08 -2.71
N PHE A 315 23.09 -23.81 -3.72
CA PHE A 315 22.32 -23.30 -4.85
C PHE A 315 21.51 -24.43 -5.47
N GLN A 316 20.46 -24.08 -6.21
CA GLN A 316 19.62 -25.05 -6.92
C GLN A 316 20.31 -25.56 -8.18
N GLU A 317 21.21 -26.53 -8.01
CA GLU A 317 21.83 -27.24 -9.12
C GLU A 317 20.75 -28.04 -9.88
N TYR A 318 20.63 -27.85 -11.19
CA TYR A 318 19.63 -28.54 -12.02
C TYR A 318 20.16 -28.78 -13.43
N SER A 319 19.68 -29.84 -14.08
CA SER A 319 20.01 -30.17 -15.46
C SER A 319 18.82 -30.73 -16.23
N ASP A 320 18.53 -30.15 -17.40
CA ASP A 320 17.50 -30.63 -18.33
C ASP A 320 17.75 -32.08 -18.82
N ALA A 321 18.99 -32.57 -18.70
CA ALA A 321 19.34 -33.96 -19.03
C ALA A 321 19.03 -34.95 -17.90
N PHE A 322 18.59 -34.48 -16.72
CA PHE A 322 18.16 -35.30 -15.59
C PHE A 322 16.87 -34.73 -14.96
N PRO A 323 15.77 -34.64 -15.73
CA PRO A 323 14.53 -33.98 -15.29
C PRO A 323 13.76 -34.80 -14.23
N HIS A 324 12.77 -34.19 -13.58
CA HIS A 324 11.94 -34.85 -12.55
C HIS A 324 10.92 -35.86 -13.13
N GLU A 325 11.40 -36.97 -13.70
CA GLU A 325 10.56 -38.06 -14.17
C GLU A 325 10.02 -38.94 -13.02
N LYS A 326 9.12 -39.88 -13.34
CA LYS A 326 8.65 -40.85 -12.34
C LYS A 326 9.82 -41.67 -11.78
N TYR A 327 9.86 -41.81 -10.46
CA TYR A 327 10.91 -42.45 -9.66
C TYR A 327 12.29 -41.77 -9.73
N THR A 328 12.35 -40.50 -10.13
CA THR A 328 13.51 -39.64 -9.84
C THR A 328 13.43 -39.08 -8.41
N VAL A 329 14.56 -38.59 -7.90
CA VAL A 329 14.71 -38.08 -6.54
C VAL A 329 15.13 -36.61 -6.59
N GLY A 330 14.35 -35.76 -5.92
CA GLY A 330 14.62 -34.32 -5.78
C GLY A 330 14.95 -33.93 -4.34
N ILE A 331 15.70 -32.85 -4.13
CA ILE A 331 15.80 -32.16 -2.84
C ILE A 331 14.71 -31.10 -2.75
N SER A 332 13.96 -31.04 -1.65
CA SER A 332 12.90 -30.04 -1.46
C SER A 332 13.38 -28.79 -0.73
N GLY A 333 12.78 -27.64 -1.05
CA GLY A 333 12.97 -26.36 -0.36
C GLY A 333 13.78 -25.33 -1.14
N ARG A 334 13.70 -24.05 -0.74
CA ARG A 334 14.45 -22.92 -1.31
C ARG A 334 14.88 -21.96 -0.18
N PRO A 335 16.14 -22.02 0.31
CA PRO A 335 17.18 -23.00 -0.02
C PRO A 335 16.72 -24.43 0.31
N GLY A 336 17.18 -25.41 -0.47
CA GLY A 336 16.76 -26.80 -0.33
C GLY A 336 17.55 -27.58 0.72
N GLY A 337 16.94 -28.64 1.24
CA GLY A 337 17.59 -29.62 2.09
C GLY A 337 17.18 -29.59 3.58
N PRO A 338 17.58 -30.62 4.34
CA PRO A 338 18.18 -31.87 3.84
C PRO A 338 17.11 -32.80 3.24
N ASP A 339 15.82 -32.50 3.43
CA ASP A 339 14.68 -33.24 2.90
C ASP A 339 14.80 -33.56 1.42
N PHE A 340 14.52 -34.82 1.08
CA PHE A 340 14.45 -35.30 -0.30
C PHE A 340 13.16 -36.08 -0.55
N TYR A 341 12.72 -36.11 -1.80
CA TYR A 341 11.50 -36.77 -2.21
C TYR A 341 11.70 -37.64 -3.44
N ILE A 342 10.92 -38.72 -3.53
CA ILE A 342 10.86 -39.62 -4.69
C ILE A 342 9.57 -39.32 -5.46
N ASN A 343 9.72 -38.97 -6.74
CA ASN A 343 8.62 -38.67 -7.65
C ASN A 343 7.75 -39.91 -7.93
N LEU A 344 6.44 -39.82 -7.67
CA LEU A 344 5.46 -40.88 -7.95
C LEU A 344 4.80 -40.76 -9.34
N VAL A 345 5.03 -39.63 -10.01
CA VAL A 345 4.59 -39.29 -11.38
C VAL A 345 5.70 -38.47 -12.06
N ASN A 346 5.56 -38.12 -13.34
CA ASN A 346 6.46 -37.14 -13.95
C ASN A 346 6.09 -35.74 -13.44
N ASN A 347 7.00 -35.11 -12.71
CA ASN A 347 6.87 -33.76 -12.15
C ASN A 347 7.87 -32.77 -12.78
N THR A 348 8.38 -33.03 -13.99
CA THR A 348 9.30 -32.11 -14.70
C THR A 348 8.75 -30.69 -14.80
N ILE A 349 7.42 -30.55 -14.91
CA ILE A 349 6.75 -29.24 -14.92
C ILE A 349 6.57 -28.66 -13.51
N ASN A 350 6.33 -29.48 -12.48
CA ASN A 350 5.96 -29.00 -11.13
C ASN A 350 7.18 -28.72 -10.23
N HIS A 351 8.25 -29.50 -10.37
CA HIS A 351 9.48 -29.37 -9.60
C HIS A 351 10.66 -28.86 -10.45
N GLY A 352 10.55 -28.89 -11.79
CA GLY A 352 11.55 -28.30 -12.68
C GLY A 352 11.40 -26.77 -12.86
N PRO A 353 12.17 -26.18 -13.79
CA PRO A 353 12.23 -24.74 -13.97
C PRO A 353 10.88 -24.10 -14.28
N GLY A 354 10.49 -23.07 -13.52
CA GLY A 354 9.21 -22.36 -13.67
C GLY A 354 8.01 -23.09 -13.04
N GLY A 355 8.23 -24.17 -12.29
CA GLY A 355 7.17 -25.07 -11.83
C GLY A 355 6.47 -24.71 -10.53
N GLN A 356 7.11 -23.92 -9.66
CA GLN A 356 6.66 -23.73 -8.27
C GLN A 356 6.22 -22.30 -7.99
N SER A 357 4.95 -22.00 -8.30
CA SER A 357 4.35 -20.68 -8.05
C SER A 357 4.21 -20.30 -6.56
N GLN A 358 4.44 -21.24 -5.63
CA GLN A 358 4.43 -20.98 -4.19
C GLN A 358 5.74 -20.41 -3.61
N HIS A 359 6.79 -20.22 -4.42
CA HIS A 359 8.05 -19.61 -3.98
C HIS A 359 8.33 -18.29 -4.70
N ASP A 360 9.04 -17.38 -4.01
CA ASP A 360 9.41 -16.05 -4.55
C ASP A 360 10.24 -16.16 -5.84
N LEU A 361 11.07 -17.21 -5.95
CA LEU A 361 11.87 -17.56 -7.13
C LEU A 361 11.26 -18.77 -7.86
N HIS A 362 10.03 -18.60 -8.36
CA HIS A 362 9.28 -19.62 -9.09
C HIS A 362 10.00 -20.23 -10.30
N GLU A 363 10.97 -19.52 -10.87
CA GLU A 363 11.81 -19.93 -12.00
C GLU A 363 12.85 -21.00 -11.65
N GLU A 364 13.29 -21.08 -10.39
CA GLU A 364 14.23 -22.10 -9.95
C GLU A 364 13.60 -23.50 -10.02
N ALA A 365 14.43 -24.52 -10.18
CA ALA A 365 14.05 -25.92 -10.07
C ALA A 365 14.46 -26.47 -8.72
N ASP A 366 13.86 -27.58 -8.32
CA ASP A 366 14.41 -28.41 -7.25
C ASP A 366 15.59 -29.23 -7.80
N PRO A 367 16.63 -29.57 -7.02
CA PRO A 367 17.74 -30.37 -7.52
C PRO A 367 17.32 -31.82 -7.77
N CYS A 368 17.24 -32.24 -9.03
CA CYS A 368 17.00 -33.63 -9.40
C CYS A 368 18.32 -34.39 -9.52
N PHE A 369 18.65 -35.24 -8.54
CA PHE A 369 20.02 -35.74 -8.36
C PHE A 369 20.15 -37.27 -8.32
N ALA A 370 19.05 -38.01 -8.31
CA ALA A 370 19.08 -39.47 -8.41
C ALA A 370 17.82 -40.06 -9.07
N LYS A 371 17.87 -41.34 -9.38
CA LYS A 371 16.71 -42.14 -9.79
C LYS A 371 16.73 -43.49 -9.11
N VAL A 372 15.55 -44.05 -8.86
CA VAL A 372 15.41 -45.41 -8.37
C VAL A 372 15.74 -46.38 -9.50
N VAL A 373 16.59 -47.35 -9.23
CA VAL A 373 16.96 -48.44 -10.16
C VAL A 373 16.58 -49.83 -9.65
N ASP A 374 16.30 -49.98 -8.35
CA ASP A 374 15.66 -51.15 -7.76
C ASP A 374 14.83 -50.75 -6.52
N GLY A 375 13.87 -51.58 -6.12
CA GLY A 375 12.95 -51.30 -5.02
C GLY A 375 11.66 -50.58 -5.41
N PHE A 376 11.30 -50.55 -6.70
CA PHE A 376 10.04 -49.93 -7.17
C PHE A 376 8.79 -50.45 -6.42
N SER A 377 8.73 -51.76 -6.14
CA SER A 377 7.64 -52.37 -5.38
C SER A 377 7.61 -51.95 -3.92
N VAL A 378 8.75 -51.54 -3.34
CA VAL A 378 8.81 -50.94 -2.00
C VAL A 378 8.18 -49.55 -2.04
N ILE A 379 8.48 -48.73 -3.03
CA ILE A 379 7.91 -47.37 -3.17
C ILE A 379 6.41 -47.42 -3.50
N ASP A 380 5.98 -48.34 -4.37
CA ASP A 380 4.56 -48.53 -4.66
C ASP A 380 3.78 -49.03 -3.42
N ARG A 381 4.42 -49.85 -2.55
CA ARG A 381 3.89 -50.17 -1.21
C ARG A 381 3.89 -48.96 -0.28
N MET A 382 4.95 -48.15 -0.25
CA MET A 382 5.04 -46.92 0.54
C MET A 382 3.85 -46.01 0.24
N ARG A 383 3.62 -45.72 -1.06
CA ARG A 383 2.48 -44.92 -1.54
C ARG A 383 1.12 -45.43 -1.06
N ALA A 384 0.97 -46.75 -0.93
CA ALA A 384 -0.28 -47.40 -0.56
C ALA A 384 -0.59 -47.38 0.96
N TYR A 385 0.34 -46.97 1.82
CA TYR A 385 0.05 -46.80 3.24
C TYR A 385 -0.90 -45.62 3.50
N PRO A 386 -1.78 -45.73 4.52
CA PRO A 386 -2.70 -44.67 4.88
C PRO A 386 -1.96 -43.43 5.38
N THR A 387 -2.54 -42.28 5.05
CA THR A 387 -2.13 -40.97 5.55
C THR A 387 -3.24 -40.38 6.39
N GLY A 388 -2.86 -39.64 7.44
CA GLY A 388 -3.79 -38.78 8.16
C GLY A 388 -4.30 -37.62 7.29
N SER A 389 -5.02 -36.69 7.92
CA SER A 389 -5.64 -35.53 7.26
C SER A 389 -4.66 -34.56 6.58
N THR A 390 -3.35 -34.71 6.81
CA THR A 390 -2.30 -33.75 6.42
C THR A 390 -1.28 -34.32 5.42
N THR A 391 -1.60 -35.43 4.72
CA THR A 391 -0.66 -36.19 3.84
C THR A 391 0.53 -36.84 4.56
N ILE A 392 0.61 -36.72 5.89
CA ILE A 392 1.58 -37.41 6.73
C ILE A 392 1.13 -38.87 6.90
N PHE A 393 2.05 -39.83 6.77
CA PHE A 393 1.79 -41.25 7.06
C PHE A 393 1.26 -41.45 8.49
N GLU A 394 0.24 -42.29 8.65
CA GLU A 394 -0.22 -42.72 9.99
C GLU A 394 0.83 -43.57 10.73
N SER A 395 1.75 -44.17 9.98
CA SER A 395 2.92 -44.89 10.49
C SER A 395 4.11 -44.56 9.59
N PRO A 396 4.93 -43.54 9.93
CA PRO A 396 6.09 -43.14 9.15
C PRO A 396 7.07 -44.30 8.91
N ILE A 397 7.59 -44.39 7.69
CA ILE A 397 8.49 -45.48 7.29
C ILE A 397 9.92 -45.10 7.68
N ARG A 398 10.51 -45.84 8.60
CA ARG A 398 11.85 -45.55 9.12
C ARG A 398 12.93 -45.98 8.14
N ILE A 399 13.90 -45.11 7.89
CA ILE A 399 15.18 -45.45 7.27
C ILE A 399 16.02 -46.16 8.32
N LYS A 400 16.25 -47.46 8.13
CA LYS A 400 17.05 -48.29 9.03
C LYS A 400 18.55 -48.04 8.82
N GLN A 401 18.94 -47.93 7.54
CA GLN A 401 20.31 -47.69 7.11
C GLN A 401 20.32 -47.07 5.72
N ALA A 402 21.14 -46.04 5.51
CA ALA A 402 21.59 -45.61 4.18
C ALA A 402 23.06 -46.01 3.98
N ARG A 403 23.41 -46.53 2.80
CA ARG A 403 24.81 -46.88 2.49
C ARG A 403 25.17 -46.73 1.01
N ILE A 404 26.39 -46.29 0.75
CA ILE A 404 26.93 -46.21 -0.61
C ILE A 404 27.26 -47.62 -1.10
N VAL A 405 26.76 -47.99 -2.29
CA VAL A 405 26.94 -49.28 -2.94
C VAL A 405 27.94 -49.14 -4.09
N THR A 406 29.20 -48.91 -3.74
CA THR A 406 30.34 -49.04 -4.66
C THR A 406 31.14 -50.29 -4.32
N PRO A 407 31.77 -50.97 -5.29
CA PRO A 407 32.94 -51.78 -5.01
C PRO A 407 34.05 -50.83 -4.54
N ILE A 408 34.20 -50.70 -3.21
CA ILE A 408 35.19 -49.82 -2.57
C ILE A 408 36.59 -50.37 -2.87
N ASN A 409 37.18 -49.93 -3.98
CA ASN A 409 38.60 -50.05 -4.30
C ASN A 409 39.40 -48.90 -3.64
N LEU A 410 39.01 -48.49 -2.43
CA LEU A 410 39.92 -47.72 -1.58
C LEU A 410 40.98 -48.71 -1.05
N PRO A 411 42.28 -48.42 -1.16
CA PRO A 411 43.27 -49.15 -0.37
C PRO A 411 42.88 -48.99 1.10
N ARG A 412 42.92 -50.09 1.86
CA ARG A 412 42.62 -49.99 3.29
C ARG A 412 43.70 -49.12 3.92
N ILE A 413 43.30 -48.20 4.80
CA ILE A 413 44.24 -47.40 5.59
C ILE A 413 45.09 -48.30 6.51
N GLU A 414 44.68 -49.56 6.72
CA GLU A 414 45.45 -50.61 7.40
C GLU A 414 46.70 -51.08 6.62
N ASP A 415 46.84 -50.74 5.33
CA ASP A 415 47.97 -51.13 4.46
C ASP A 415 49.00 -49.99 4.24
N ALA A 416 48.94 -48.90 5.04
CA ALA A 416 49.85 -47.73 4.97
C ALA A 416 50.39 -47.31 6.36
#